data_AF-A0A0N5ANW3-F1
#
_entry.id   AF-A0A0N5ANW3-F1
#
_cell.length_a   1.000
_cell.length_b   1.000
_cell.length_c   1.000
_cell.angle_alpha   90.00
_cell.angle_beta   90.00
_cell.angle_gamma   90.00
#
_symmetry.space_group_name_H-M   'P 1'
#
loop_
_entity.id
_entity.type
_entity.pdbx_description
1 polymer ?
#
loop_
_entity_poly.entity_id
_entity_poly.type
_entity_poly.pdbx_seq_one_letter_code
_entity_poly.pdbx_strand_id
1 'polypeptide(L)'
;MLKSSSNSVKPITMPREDKEQEEEQKARTAYDLIRMRLDRLEKNIDKPASIPQRRDPRKPRPPPDFVRNVVGSSAAAGSAEFHIFRSNRKREMDRLDYMYKKAEEEELDAKFQERRAEQLRIEEEKTAKKRRKRSKLQKMLFQL
;
A
#
# COMPACT_ATOMS: atom_id res chain seq x y z
N MET A 1 24.03 18.86 -41.68
CA MET A 1 24.94 18.64 -40.55
C MET A 1 24.34 17.56 -39.64
N LEU A 2 24.97 16.39 -39.58
CA LEU A 2 24.50 15.22 -38.82
C LEU A 2 24.87 15.40 -37.34
N LYS A 3 23.88 15.39 -36.44
CA LYS A 3 24.13 15.44 -34.99
C LYS A 3 24.38 14.01 -34.49
N SER A 4 25.62 13.74 -34.10
CA SER A 4 26.04 12.51 -33.44
C SER A 4 25.38 12.40 -32.06
N SER A 5 24.50 11.41 -31.88
CA SER A 5 23.91 11.09 -30.58
C SER A 5 24.95 10.34 -29.74
N SER A 6 25.65 11.06 -28.85
CA SER A 6 26.54 10.48 -27.86
C SER A 6 25.71 9.62 -26.89
N ASN A 7 25.83 8.30 -27.00
CA ASN A 7 25.33 7.37 -25.99
C ASN A 7 26.11 7.58 -24.70
N SER A 8 25.57 8.39 -23.78
CA SER A 8 26.09 8.49 -22.42
C SER A 8 25.76 7.21 -21.67
N VAL A 9 26.74 6.32 -21.54
CA VAL A 9 26.66 5.19 -20.59
C VAL A 9 26.47 5.79 -19.20
N LYS A 10 25.33 5.49 -18.57
CA LYS A 10 25.08 5.90 -17.18
C LYS A 10 26.17 5.25 -16.32
N PRO A 11 26.86 6.00 -15.44
CA PRO A 11 27.87 5.40 -14.59
C PRO A 11 27.22 4.32 -13.73
N ILE A 12 27.86 3.16 -13.66
CA ILE A 12 27.50 2.08 -12.72
C ILE A 12 27.68 2.67 -11.32
N THR A 13 26.58 3.03 -10.67
CA THR A 13 26.58 3.46 -9.28
C THR A 13 26.90 2.23 -8.43
N MET A 14 28.12 2.17 -7.90
CA MET A 14 28.46 1.24 -6.83
C MET A 14 27.41 1.38 -5.70
N PRO A 15 26.97 0.27 -5.07
CA PRO A 15 26.05 0.36 -3.95
C PRO A 15 26.70 1.24 -2.88
N ARG A 16 26.01 2.33 -2.48
CA ARG A 16 26.43 3.11 -1.33
C ARG A 16 26.37 2.17 -0.13
N GLU A 17 27.50 1.96 0.53
CA GLU A 17 27.55 1.30 1.83
C GLU A 17 26.75 2.16 2.81
N ASP A 18 25.52 1.74 3.10
CA ASP A 18 24.69 2.38 4.11
C ASP A 18 25.30 2.05 5.47
N LYS A 19 26.29 2.85 5.91
CA LYS A 19 26.99 2.70 7.21
C LYS A 19 26.04 2.48 8.39
N GLU A 20 24.84 3.03 8.29
CA GLU A 20 23.73 2.87 9.25
C GLU A 20 23.26 1.41 9.39
N GLN A 21 23.22 0.65 8.29
CA GLN A 21 22.82 -0.76 8.28
C GLN A 21 23.92 -1.64 8.88
N GLU A 22 25.19 -1.31 8.63
CA GLU A 22 26.34 -2.02 9.22
C GLU A 22 26.42 -1.84 10.73
N GLU A 23 26.06 -0.65 11.25
CA GLU A 23 25.96 -0.41 12.69
C GLU A 23 24.80 -1.18 13.32
N GLU A 24 23.64 -1.23 12.65
CA GLU A 24 22.49 -2.02 13.12
C GLU A 24 22.80 -3.53 13.15
N GLN A 25 23.60 -4.04 12.22
CA GLN A 25 24.04 -5.45 12.19
C GLN A 25 24.94 -5.84 13.37
N LYS A 26 25.58 -4.87 14.05
CA LYS A 26 26.43 -5.13 15.22
C LYS A 26 25.62 -5.33 16.51
N ALA A 27 24.32 -5.08 16.50
CA ALA A 27 23.48 -5.30 17.67
C ALA A 27 23.40 -6.78 18.05
N ARG A 28 23.49 -7.06 19.35
CA ARG A 28 23.30 -8.42 19.89
C ARG A 28 21.87 -8.67 20.34
N THR A 29 21.20 -7.63 20.84
CA THR A 29 19.84 -7.72 21.39
C THR A 29 18.88 -6.75 20.68
N ALA A 30 17.58 -7.06 20.70
CA ALA A 30 16.55 -6.13 20.22
C ALA A 30 16.59 -4.76 20.95
N TYR A 31 16.97 -4.76 22.22
CA TYR A 31 17.18 -3.54 23.00
C TYR A 31 18.32 -2.69 22.44
N ASP A 32 19.43 -3.32 22.05
CA ASP A 32 20.59 -2.63 21.49
C ASP A 32 20.26 -1.96 20.14
N LEU A 33 19.45 -2.62 19.31
CA LEU A 33 18.94 -2.04 18.05
C LEU A 33 18.12 -0.77 18.29
N ILE A 34 17.22 -0.81 19.27
CA ILE A 34 16.36 0.34 19.61
C ILE A 34 17.23 1.48 20.15
N ARG A 35 18.17 1.17 21.06
CA ARG A 35 19.10 2.14 21.62
C ARG A 35 19.89 2.86 20.53
N MET A 36 20.50 2.12 19.59
CA MET A 36 21.26 2.73 18.49
C MET A 36 20.40 3.61 17.58
N ARG A 37 19.15 3.21 17.32
CA ARG A 37 18.20 4.03 16.53
C ARG A 37 17.76 5.28 17.29
N LEU A 38 17.59 5.20 18.60
CA LEU A 38 17.30 6.35 19.45
C LEU A 38 18.47 7.31 19.50
N ASP A 39 19.69 6.83 19.78
CA ASP A 39 20.92 7.63 19.78
C ASP A 39 21.11 8.37 18.43
N ARG A 40 20.69 7.74 17.32
CA ARG A 40 20.71 8.37 15.97
C ARG A 40 19.70 9.51 15.83
N LEU A 41 18.49 9.33 16.35
CA LEU A 41 17.45 10.36 16.34
C LEU A 41 17.81 11.52 17.28
N GLU A 42 18.40 11.24 18.44
CA GLU A 42 18.84 12.24 19.43
C GLU A 42 20.01 13.09 18.93
N LYS A 43 20.88 12.58 18.05
CA LYS A 43 21.92 13.39 17.40
C LYS A 43 21.36 14.54 16.56
N ASN A 44 20.11 14.45 16.09
CA ASN A 44 19.47 15.45 15.24
C ASN A 44 18.04 15.74 15.70
N ILE A 45 17.87 16.23 16.93
CA ILE A 45 16.55 16.49 17.54
C ILE A 45 15.71 17.50 16.72
N ASP A 46 16.34 18.52 16.13
CA ASP A 46 15.64 19.55 15.35
C ASP A 46 15.08 19.02 14.03
N LYS A 47 15.56 17.87 13.54
CA LYS A 47 15.09 17.28 12.29
C LYS A 47 13.86 16.42 12.58
N PRO A 48 12.68 16.72 11.99
CA PRO A 48 11.50 15.90 12.20
C PRO A 48 11.73 14.48 11.69
N ALA A 49 11.38 13.49 12.51
CA ALA A 49 11.51 12.08 12.16
C ALA A 49 10.57 11.73 10.98
N SER A 50 11.11 11.04 9.97
CA SER A 50 10.34 10.60 8.80
C SER A 50 9.50 9.37 9.16
N ILE A 51 8.26 9.60 9.59
CA ILE A 51 7.29 8.51 9.78
C ILE A 51 6.73 8.11 8.41
N PRO A 52 6.91 6.85 7.97
CA PRO A 52 6.41 6.42 6.67
C PRO A 52 4.89 6.47 6.65
N GLN A 53 4.33 7.25 5.74
CA GLN A 53 2.89 7.23 5.48
C GLN A 53 2.49 5.92 4.81
N ARG A 54 1.24 5.48 5.07
CA ARG A 54 0.67 4.30 4.41
C ARG A 54 0.73 4.50 2.90
N ARG A 55 1.35 3.55 2.19
CA ARG A 55 1.44 3.59 0.73
C ARG A 55 0.07 3.27 0.13
N ASP A 56 -0.33 4.08 -0.83
CA ASP A 56 -1.49 3.77 -1.67
C ASP A 56 -1.25 2.47 -2.46
N PRO A 57 -2.29 1.64 -2.65
CA PRO A 57 -2.19 0.48 -3.52
C PRO A 57 -1.87 0.94 -4.94
N ARG A 58 -1.13 0.11 -5.68
CA ARG A 58 -0.73 0.42 -7.06
C ARG A 58 -1.95 0.50 -7.96
N LYS A 59 -2.33 1.71 -8.34
CA LYS A 59 -3.42 1.99 -9.28
C LYS A 59 -2.89 2.00 -10.73
N PRO A 60 -3.66 1.52 -11.72
CA PRO A 60 -3.32 1.71 -13.12
C PRO A 60 -3.24 3.21 -13.42
N ARG A 61 -2.29 3.60 -14.27
CA ARG A 61 -2.16 5.02 -14.65
C ARG A 61 -3.38 5.43 -15.47
N PRO A 62 -3.91 6.65 -15.27
CA PRO A 62 -5.00 7.14 -16.12
C PRO A 62 -4.53 7.18 -17.59
N PRO A 63 -5.43 6.90 -18.54
CA PRO A 63 -5.11 7.06 -19.95
C PRO A 63 -4.78 8.53 -20.24
N PRO A 64 -3.86 8.82 -21.17
CA PRO A 64 -3.60 10.19 -21.60
C PRO A 64 -4.80 10.75 -22.35
N ASP A 65 -5.17 12.01 -22.09
CA ASP A 65 -6.33 12.66 -22.71
C ASP A 65 -6.21 12.78 -24.23
N PHE A 66 -4.99 13.07 -24.71
CA PHE A 66 -4.71 13.22 -26.14
C PHE A 66 -3.47 12.44 -26.57
N VAL A 67 -3.63 11.62 -27.59
CA VAL A 67 -2.51 11.00 -28.30
C VAL A 67 -2.15 11.89 -29.48
N ARG A 68 -0.97 12.52 -29.42
CA ARG A 68 -0.52 13.49 -30.44
C ARG A 68 0.04 12.83 -31.71
N ASN A 69 0.54 11.60 -31.58
CA ASN A 69 1.29 10.93 -32.64
C ASN A 69 0.46 9.81 -33.28
N VAL A 70 -0.77 10.13 -33.71
CA VAL A 70 -1.65 9.17 -34.38
C VAL A 70 -1.35 9.21 -35.87
N VAL A 71 -1.01 8.04 -36.43
CA VAL A 71 -0.87 7.88 -37.89
C VAL A 71 -2.26 7.83 -38.54
N GLY A 72 -2.37 8.31 -39.79
CA GLY A 72 -3.67 8.37 -40.49
C GLY A 72 -4.36 7.00 -40.58
N SER A 73 -5.70 6.98 -40.61
CA SER A 73 -6.49 5.74 -40.53
C SER A 73 -6.24 4.76 -41.68
N SER A 74 -5.78 5.24 -42.83
CA SER A 74 -5.42 4.43 -44.01
C SER A 74 -3.91 4.15 -44.12
N ALA A 75 -3.10 4.59 -43.16
CA ALA A 75 -1.68 4.34 -43.16
C ALA A 75 -1.39 2.84 -42.93
N ALA A 76 -0.41 2.29 -43.64
CA ALA A 76 0.03 0.92 -43.45
C ALA A 76 0.72 0.73 -42.08
N ALA A 77 0.76 -0.51 -41.59
CA ALA A 77 1.39 -0.85 -40.32
C ALA A 77 2.88 -0.45 -40.30
N GLY A 78 3.23 0.52 -39.44
CA GLY A 78 4.60 0.94 -39.22
C GLY A 78 5.39 -0.03 -38.32
N SER A 79 6.72 0.06 -38.33
CA SER A 79 7.59 -0.78 -37.50
C SER A 79 7.38 -0.63 -35.99
N ALA A 80 6.84 0.52 -35.54
CA ALA A 80 6.55 0.78 -34.13
C ALA A 80 5.17 0.26 -33.68
N GLU A 81 4.27 -0.07 -34.60
CA GLU A 81 2.87 -0.38 -34.28
C GLU A 81 2.75 -1.61 -33.37
N PHE A 82 3.58 -2.62 -33.60
CA PHE A 82 3.65 -3.80 -32.75
C PHE A 82 4.01 -3.47 -31.29
N HIS A 83 4.95 -2.55 -31.06
CA HIS A 83 5.35 -2.15 -29.71
C HIS A 83 4.31 -1.27 -29.03
N ILE A 84 3.56 -0.47 -29.79
CA ILE A 84 2.42 0.31 -29.29
C ILE A 84 1.32 -0.65 -28.81
N PHE A 85 0.90 -1.61 -29.65
CA PHE A 85 -0.08 -2.63 -29.28
C PHE A 85 0.34 -3.43 -28.05
N ARG A 86 1.59 -3.91 -28.01
CA ARG A 86 2.11 -4.68 -26.86
C ARG A 86 2.04 -3.89 -25.55
N SER A 87 2.44 -2.61 -25.59
CA SER A 87 2.38 -1.71 -24.44
C SER A 87 0.94 -1.42 -24.00
N ASN A 88 0.04 -1.19 -24.95
CA ASN A 88 -1.36 -0.90 -24.69
C ASN A 88 -2.09 -2.13 -24.14
N ARG A 89 -1.86 -3.30 -24.72
CA ARG A 89 -2.41 -4.58 -24.22
C ARG A 89 -1.98 -4.83 -22.79
N LYS A 90 -0.69 -4.67 -22.48
CA LYS A 90 -0.21 -4.83 -21.10
C LYS A 90 -0.89 -3.85 -20.15
N ARG A 91 -0.97 -2.57 -20.51
CA ARG A 91 -1.65 -1.55 -19.70
C ARG A 91 -3.11 -1.90 -19.45
N GLU A 92 -3.79 -2.43 -20.46
CA GLU A 92 -5.20 -2.79 -20.37
C GLU A 92 -5.42 -4.04 -19.53
N MET A 93 -4.58 -5.08 -19.68
CA MET A 93 -4.65 -6.26 -18.81
C MET A 93 -4.37 -5.88 -17.35
N ASP A 94 -3.32 -5.08 -17.09
CA ASP A 94 -3.01 -4.58 -15.75
C ASP A 94 -4.19 -3.79 -15.15
N ARG A 95 -4.94 -3.05 -15.98
CA ARG A 95 -6.14 -2.30 -15.58
C ARG A 95 -7.31 -3.22 -15.25
N LEU A 96 -7.59 -4.22 -16.08
CA LEU A 96 -8.64 -5.20 -15.86
C LEU A 96 -8.36 -6.02 -14.59
N ASP A 97 -7.14 -6.54 -14.43
CA ASP A 97 -6.71 -7.27 -13.25
C ASP A 97 -6.88 -6.45 -11.97
N TYR A 98 -6.54 -5.15 -12.02
CA TYR A 98 -6.76 -4.24 -10.90
C TYR A 98 -8.25 -4.09 -10.57
N MET A 99 -9.11 -3.93 -11.58
CA MET A 99 -10.56 -3.81 -11.36
C MET A 99 -11.16 -5.08 -10.76
N TYR A 100 -10.78 -6.25 -11.27
CA TYR A 100 -11.27 -7.54 -10.74
C TYR A 100 -10.85 -7.75 -9.29
N LYS A 101 -9.56 -7.54 -8.98
CA LYS A 101 -9.05 -7.66 -7.60
C LYS A 101 -9.74 -6.70 -6.65
N LYS A 102 -9.93 -5.44 -7.06
CA LYS A 102 -10.60 -4.45 -6.23
C LYS A 102 -12.06 -4.84 -5.95
N ALA A 103 -12.78 -5.35 -6.95
CA ALA A 103 -14.15 -5.80 -6.79
C ALA A 103 -14.23 -7.01 -5.84
N GLU A 104 -13.32 -7.97 -5.97
CA GLU A 104 -13.21 -9.13 -5.08
C GLU A 104 -12.90 -8.71 -3.63
N GLU A 105 -11.93 -7.81 -3.43
CA GLU A 105 -11.60 -7.25 -2.11
C GLU A 105 -12.82 -6.56 -1.47
N GLU A 106 -13.53 -5.74 -2.23
CA GLU A 106 -14.73 -5.03 -1.76
C GLU A 106 -15.86 -5.99 -1.37
N GLU A 107 -16.10 -7.04 -2.16
CA GLU A 107 -17.08 -8.07 -1.85
C GLU A 107 -16.73 -8.85 -0.58
N LEU A 108 -15.46 -9.26 -0.44
CA LEU A 108 -14.97 -9.98 0.73
C LEU A 108 -15.04 -9.12 2.00
N ASP A 109 -14.66 -7.85 1.90
CA ASP A 109 -14.73 -6.89 3.00
C ASP A 109 -16.17 -6.65 3.44
N ALA A 110 -17.10 -6.48 2.50
CA ALA A 110 -18.52 -6.33 2.81
C ALA A 110 -19.07 -7.55 3.57
N LYS A 111 -18.82 -8.77 3.06
CA LYS A 111 -19.21 -10.03 3.72
C LYS A 111 -18.57 -10.21 5.10
N PHE A 112 -17.34 -9.72 5.27
CA PHE A 112 -16.66 -9.79 6.55
C PHE A 112 -17.25 -8.80 7.56
N GLN A 113 -17.55 -7.58 7.13
CA GLN A 113 -18.18 -6.56 7.97
C GLN A 113 -19.58 -6.99 8.42
N GLU A 114 -20.37 -7.57 7.51
CA GLU A 114 -21.70 -8.12 7.83
C GLU A 114 -21.60 -9.20 8.90
N ARG A 115 -20.77 -10.23 8.68
CA ARG A 115 -20.56 -11.32 9.66
C ARG A 115 -20.07 -10.81 11.01
N ARG A 116 -19.17 -9.81 11.01
CA ARG A 116 -18.69 -9.18 12.24
C ARG A 116 -19.82 -8.46 12.98
N ALA A 117 -20.65 -7.71 12.26
CA ALA A 117 -21.77 -6.98 12.85
C ALA A 117 -22.80 -7.93 13.45
N GLU A 118 -23.13 -9.02 12.76
CA GLU A 118 -24.02 -10.06 13.28
C GLU A 118 -23.48 -10.69 14.56
N GLN A 119 -22.20 -11.09 14.55
CA GLN A 119 -21.56 -11.68 15.72
C GLN A 119 -21.57 -10.72 16.92
N LEU A 120 -21.25 -9.44 16.68
CA LEU A 120 -21.29 -8.41 17.71
C LEU A 120 -22.70 -8.25 18.29
N ARG A 121 -23.75 -8.23 17.45
CA ARG A 121 -25.14 -8.16 17.91
C ARG A 121 -25.53 -9.37 18.77
N ILE A 122 -25.12 -10.57 18.37
CA ILE A 122 -25.40 -11.81 19.13
C ILE A 122 -24.69 -11.76 20.50
N GLU A 123 -23.44 -11.30 20.54
CA GLU A 123 -22.67 -11.15 21.77
C GLU A 123 -23.25 -10.08 22.68
N GLU A 124 -23.66 -8.94 22.13
CA GLU A 124 -24.35 -7.87 22.85
C GLU A 124 -25.68 -8.34 23.44
N GLU A 125 -26.47 -9.12 22.70
CA GLU A 125 -27.72 -9.66 23.21
C GLU A 125 -27.48 -10.63 24.38
N LYS A 126 -26.50 -11.53 24.24
CA LYS A 126 -26.09 -12.47 25.30
C LYS A 126 -25.59 -11.72 26.54
N THR A 127 -24.73 -10.72 26.37
CA THR A 127 -24.19 -9.92 27.47
C THR A 127 -25.26 -9.05 28.12
N ALA A 128 -26.17 -8.44 27.35
CA ALA A 128 -27.30 -7.67 27.86
C ALA A 128 -28.30 -8.53 28.64
N LYS A 129 -28.61 -9.75 28.18
CA LYS A 129 -29.42 -10.73 28.95
C LYS A 129 -28.77 -11.03 30.30
N LYS A 130 -27.46 -11.33 30.33
CA LYS A 130 -26.71 -11.57 31.58
C LYS A 130 -26.66 -10.34 32.49
N ARG A 131 -26.42 -9.15 31.93
CA ARG A 131 -26.40 -7.86 32.66
C ARG A 131 -27.76 -7.55 33.30
N ARG A 132 -28.86 -7.76 32.58
CA ARG A 132 -30.23 -7.60 33.11
C ARG A 132 -30.48 -8.51 34.32
N LYS A 133 -30.06 -9.78 34.25
CA LYS A 133 -30.18 -10.72 35.40
C LYS A 133 -29.41 -10.21 36.63
N ARG A 134 -28.14 -9.82 36.47
CA ARG A 134 -27.32 -9.27 37.56
C ARG A 134 -27.89 -7.98 38.16
N SER A 135 -28.38 -7.08 37.30
CA SER A 135 -28.97 -5.80 37.74
C SER A 135 -30.24 -6.01 38.56
N LYS A 136 -31.09 -6.98 38.18
CA LYS A 136 -32.26 -7.35 38.98
C LYS A 136 -31.87 -7.91 40.35
N LEU A 137 -30.87 -8.79 40.41
CA LEU A 137 -30.35 -9.33 41.68
C LEU A 137 -29.78 -8.22 42.57
N GLN A 138 -28.98 -7.30 42.02
CA GLN A 138 -28.48 -6.15 42.78
C GLN A 138 -29.61 -5.26 43.32
N LYS A 139 -30.62 -4.95 42.50
CA LYS A 139 -31.77 -4.16 42.95
C LYS A 139 -32.53 -4.84 44.08
N MET A 140 -32.73 -6.16 44.01
CA MET A 140 -33.35 -6.93 45.09
C MET A 140 -32.53 -6.91 46.38
N LEU A 141 -31.21 -7.09 46.28
CA LEU A 141 -30.30 -7.02 47.45
C LEU A 141 -30.23 -5.63 48.08
N PHE A 142 -30.33 -4.57 47.27
CA PHE A 142 -30.29 -3.19 47.77
C PHE A 142 -31.61 -2.73 48.39
N GLN A 143 -32.72 -3.44 48.12
CA GLN A 143 -34.05 -3.16 48.70
C GLN A 143 -34.31 -3.93 50.01
N LEU A 144 -33.39 -4.80 50.44
CA LEU A 144 -33.37 -5.49 51.73
C LEU A 144 -32.46 -4.75 52.70
#